data_AF-A0A2R7MNP3-F1
#
_entry.id   AF-A0A2R7MNP3-F1
#
_cell.length_a   1.000
_cell.length_b   1.000
_cell.length_c   1.000
_cell.angle_alpha   90.00
_cell.angle_beta   90.00
_cell.angle_gamma   90.00
#
_symmetry.space_group_name_H-M   'P 1'
#
loop_
_entity.id
_entity.type
_entity.pdbx_description
1 polymer ?
#
loop_
_entity_poly.entity_id
_entity_poly.type
_entity_poly.pdbx_seq_one_letter_code
_entity_poly.pdbx_strand_id
1 'polypeptide(L)'
;LVAAHKKKGYGSVLVSRFKENVIQRNIETIGFCHSDLRPFYEKCDIEILHDKAKMIKESIGSEWVNSEDDDILIFHTTQERKELLNQLSPQNNAYLITKE
;
A
#
# COMPACT_ATOMS: atom_id res chain seq x y z
N LEU A 1 -14.11 16.93 14.18
CA LEU A 1 -13.51 15.58 14.14
C LEU A 1 -12.99 15.25 15.53
N VAL A 2 -13.29 14.07 16.06
CA VAL A 2 -12.81 13.64 17.38
C VAL A 2 -11.29 13.59 17.35
N ALA A 3 -10.63 14.35 18.23
CA ALA A 3 -9.20 14.27 18.45
C ALA A 3 -8.87 12.88 19.02
N ALA A 4 -8.72 11.89 18.15
CA ALA A 4 -8.37 10.54 18.56
C ALA A 4 -7.00 10.60 19.24
N HIS A 5 -6.94 10.24 20.52
CA HIS A 5 -5.69 10.11 21.24
C HIS A 5 -4.78 9.11 20.52
N LYS A 6 -3.60 9.57 20.10
CA LYS A 6 -2.59 8.71 19.47
C LYS A 6 -2.21 7.56 20.41
N LYS A 7 -1.75 6.43 19.84
CA LYS A 7 -1.24 5.24 20.56
C LYS A 7 -2.27 4.49 21.43
N LYS A 8 -3.56 4.56 21.08
CA LYS A 8 -4.64 3.77 21.72
C LYS A 8 -5.05 2.50 20.96
N GLY A 9 -4.36 2.16 19.87
CA GLY A 9 -4.64 0.96 19.07
C GLY A 9 -5.81 1.10 18.08
N TYR A 10 -6.45 2.26 17.96
CA TYR A 10 -7.55 2.47 17.01
C TYR A 10 -7.13 2.20 15.56
N GLY A 11 -5.93 2.65 15.17
CA GLY A 11 -5.40 2.41 13.83
C GLY A 11 -5.19 0.91 13.55
N SER A 12 -4.61 0.16 14.49
CA SER A 12 -4.37 -1.27 14.31
C SER A 12 -5.68 -2.06 14.23
N VAL A 13 -6.69 -1.70 15.03
CA VAL A 13 -8.03 -2.29 14.95
C VAL A 13 -8.65 -2.02 13.58
N LEU A 14 -8.57 -0.79 13.07
CA LEU A 14 -9.10 -0.44 11.76
C LEU A 14 -8.40 -1.24 10.65
N VAL A 15 -7.07 -1.30 10.65
CA VAL A 15 -6.28 -2.05 9.67
C VAL A 15 -6.62 -3.53 9.68
N SER A 16 -6.74 -4.15 10.87
CA SER A 16 -7.14 -5.56 11.01
C SER A 16 -8.53 -5.82 10.40
N ARG A 17 -9.52 -5.00 10.78
CA ARG A 17 -10.90 -5.14 10.27
C ARG A 17 -10.98 -4.91 8.76
N PHE A 18 -10.20 -3.97 8.25
CA PHE A 18 -10.10 -3.72 6.81
C PHE A 18 -9.51 -4.93 6.07
N LYS A 19 -8.36 -5.45 6.54
CA LYS A 19 -7.69 -6.63 5.97
C LYS A 19 -8.63 -7.84 5.95
N GLU A 20 -9.26 -8.14 7.09
CA GLU A 20 -10.25 -9.22 7.22
C GLU A 20 -11.37 -9.09 6.18
N ASN A 21 -11.94 -7.90 6.03
CA ASN A 21 -13.04 -7.66 5.11
C ASN A 21 -12.64 -7.83 3.64
N VAL A 22 -11.48 -7.29 3.21
CA VAL A 22 -11.06 -7.42 1.81
C VAL A 22 -10.71 -8.86 1.44
N ILE A 23 -10.12 -9.62 2.38
CA ILE A 23 -9.87 -11.07 2.21
C ILE A 23 -11.18 -11.84 2.10
N GLN A 24 -12.11 -11.65 3.05
CA GLN A 24 -13.39 -12.38 3.06
C GLN A 24 -14.21 -12.15 1.78
N ARG A 25 -14.12 -10.95 1.22
CA ARG A 25 -14.83 -10.57 -0.01
C ARG A 25 -14.03 -10.86 -1.28
N ASN A 26 -12.82 -11.41 -1.15
CA ASN A 26 -11.89 -11.67 -2.23
C ASN A 26 -11.64 -10.44 -3.12
N ILE A 27 -11.47 -9.27 -2.50
CA ILE A 27 -11.20 -8.00 -3.18
C ILE A 27 -9.71 -7.77 -3.18
N GLU A 28 -9.10 -7.74 -4.36
CA GLU A 28 -7.68 -7.43 -4.45
C GLU A 28 -7.40 -6.01 -4.00
N THR A 29 -6.43 -5.87 -3.10
CA THR A 29 -6.14 -4.62 -2.42
C THR A 29 -4.67 -4.59 -2.04
N ILE A 30 -4.03 -3.53 -2.52
CA ILE A 30 -2.72 -3.07 -2.06
C ILE A 30 -2.89 -1.64 -1.53
N GLY A 31 -1.95 -1.19 -0.71
CA GLY A 31 -1.83 0.20 -0.30
C GLY A 31 -0.41 0.68 -0.42
N PHE A 32 -0.16 1.91 0.00
CA PHE A 32 1.15 2.54 -0.05
C PHE A 32 1.44 3.24 1.28
N CYS A 33 2.70 3.33 1.65
CA CYS A 33 3.11 4.13 2.81
C CYS A 33 4.53 4.67 2.70
N HIS A 34 4.78 5.76 3.44
CA HIS A 34 6.13 6.19 3.79
C HIS A 34 6.82 5.21 4.75
N SER A 35 8.14 5.16 4.65
CA SER A 35 9.02 4.23 5.36
C SER A 35 9.02 4.40 6.88
N ASP A 36 8.69 5.59 7.41
CA ASP A 36 8.56 5.84 8.84
C ASP A 36 7.34 5.13 9.46
N LEU A 37 6.38 4.71 8.64
CA LEU A 37 5.19 3.96 9.05
C LEU A 37 5.35 2.44 8.97
N ARG A 38 6.46 1.90 8.43
CA ARG A 38 6.74 0.45 8.39
C ARG A 38 6.48 -0.25 9.74
N PRO A 39 6.99 0.24 10.89
CA PRO A 39 6.81 -0.44 12.17
C PRO A 39 5.35 -0.53 12.64
N PHE A 40 4.49 0.35 12.14
CA PHE A 40 3.06 0.29 12.44
C PHE A 40 2.38 -0.84 11.64
N TYR A 41 2.66 -0.93 10.34
CA TYR A 41 2.06 -1.94 9.46
C TYR A 41 2.60 -3.34 9.71
N GLU A 42 3.89 -3.48 10.03
CA GLU A 42 4.48 -4.76 10.48
C GLU A 42 3.80 -5.28 11.75
N LYS A 43 3.51 -4.40 12.72
CA LYS A 43 2.74 -4.77 13.93
C LYS A 43 1.29 -5.16 13.64
N CYS A 44 0.77 -4.75 12.49
CA CYS A 44 -0.55 -5.14 12.02
C CYS A 44 -0.52 -6.40 11.13
N ASP A 45 0.62 -7.10 11.06
CA ASP A 45 0.82 -8.28 10.22
C ASP A 45 0.52 -8.01 8.73
N ILE A 46 0.91 -6.83 8.24
CA ILE A 46 0.81 -6.48 6.82
C ILE A 46 2.16 -6.75 6.15
N GLU A 47 2.14 -7.53 5.07
CA GLU A 47 3.32 -7.77 4.23
C GLU A 47 3.68 -6.48 3.48
N ILE A 48 4.97 -6.12 3.50
CA ILE A 48 5.48 -4.87 2.92
C ILE A 48 6.50 -5.20 1.83
N LEU A 49 6.31 -4.64 0.64
CA LEU A 49 7.33 -4.64 -0.43
C LEU A 49 8.11 -3.33 -0.35
N HIS A 50 9.31 -3.42 0.23
CA HIS A 50 10.12 -2.23 0.53
C HIS A 50 10.61 -1.50 -0.72
N ASP A 51 10.50 -0.18 -0.70
CA ASP A 51 10.98 0.75 -1.73
C ASP A 51 10.36 0.54 -3.12
N LYS A 52 9.30 -0.26 -3.24
CA LYS A 52 8.65 -0.59 -4.51
C LYS A 52 7.64 0.46 -4.97
N ALA A 53 7.03 1.22 -4.06
CA ALA A 53 6.06 2.25 -4.46
C ALA A 53 6.71 3.41 -5.21
N LYS A 54 7.99 3.68 -4.95
CA LYS A 54 8.81 4.69 -5.66
C LYS A 54 8.86 4.52 -7.18
N MET A 55 8.64 3.30 -7.65
CA MET A 55 8.66 2.93 -9.07
C MET A 55 7.26 3.00 -9.71
N ILE A 56 6.25 3.42 -8.95
CA ILE A 56 4.91 3.68 -9.45
C ILE A 56 4.87 5.13 -9.93
N LYS A 57 4.36 5.32 -11.14
CA LYS A 57 4.11 6.60 -11.77
C LYS A 57 2.66 6.99 -11.57
N GLU A 58 2.44 8.19 -11.04
CA GLU A 58 1.12 8.76 -10.82
C GLU A 58 0.89 9.93 -11.78
N SER A 59 -0.36 10.08 -12.25
CA SER A 59 -0.72 11.15 -13.17
C SER A 59 -1.04 12.42 -12.41
N ILE A 60 -0.28 13.47 -12.64
CA ILE A 60 -0.58 14.82 -12.15
C ILE A 60 -0.74 15.73 -13.36
N GLY A 61 -1.98 16.10 -13.67
CA GLY A 61 -2.31 16.82 -14.90
C GLY A 61 -1.91 16.01 -16.14
N SER A 62 -0.99 16.53 -16.94
CA SER A 62 -0.46 15.86 -18.14
C SER A 62 0.86 15.10 -17.93
N GLU A 63 1.37 15.04 -16.69
CA GLU A 63 2.69 14.48 -16.39
C GLU A 63 2.60 13.21 -15.54
N TRP A 64 3.61 12.35 -15.70
CA TRP A 64 3.80 11.13 -14.92
C TRP A 64 4.98 11.29 -13.95
N VAL A 65 4.66 11.49 -12.68
CA VAL A 65 5.66 11.67 -11.62
C VAL A 65 5.80 10.39 -10.79
N ASN A 66 6.94 10.20 -10.12
CA ASN A 66 7.06 9.09 -9.17
C ASN A 66 6.14 9.31 -7.97
N SER A 67 5.59 8.22 -7.42
CA SER A 67 4.86 8.25 -6.16
C SER A 67 5.72 8.84 -5.04
N GLU A 68 5.06 9.55 -4.12
CA GLU A 68 5.69 10.07 -2.90
C GLU A 68 5.85 8.98 -1.83
N ASP A 69 5.14 7.85 -1.96
CA ASP A 69 5.23 6.72 -1.05
C ASP A 69 6.51 5.89 -1.28
N ASP A 70 6.98 5.27 -0.18
CA ASP A 70 8.17 4.43 -0.24
C ASP A 70 7.81 2.97 -0.58
N ASP A 71 6.83 2.41 0.13
CA ASP A 71 6.57 0.97 0.16
C ASP A 71 5.17 0.60 -0.33
N ILE A 72 5.02 -0.64 -0.82
CA ILE A 72 3.72 -1.23 -1.14
C ILE A 72 3.29 -2.12 0.02
N LEU A 73 2.06 -1.91 0.51
CA LEU A 73 1.39 -2.71 1.51
C LEU A 73 0.51 -3.77 0.83
N ILE A 74 0.65 -5.04 1.22
CA ILE A 74 -0.17 -6.11 0.67
C ILE A 74 -1.28 -6.49 1.65
N PHE A 75 -2.52 -6.14 1.32
CA PHE A 75 -3.70 -6.50 2.11
C PHE A 75 -4.33 -7.82 1.65
N HIS A 76 -4.56 -7.96 0.34
CA HIS A 76 -5.07 -9.17 -0.29
C HIS A 76 -4.73 -9.17 -1.78
N THR A 77 -3.95 -10.14 -2.26
CA THR A 77 -3.70 -10.36 -3.69
C THR A 77 -3.10 -11.75 -3.92
N THR A 78 -2.96 -12.16 -5.18
CA THR A 78 -2.37 -13.45 -5.55
C THR A 78 -0.84 -13.43 -5.45
N GLN A 79 -0.23 -14.59 -5.24
CA GLN A 79 1.24 -14.73 -5.21
C GLN A 79 1.91 -14.22 -6.50
N GLU A 80 1.33 -14.54 -7.66
CA GLU A 80 1.79 -14.07 -8.97
C GLU A 80 1.86 -12.54 -9.04
N ARG A 81 0.84 -11.83 -8.54
CA ARG A 81 0.82 -10.37 -8.51
C ARG A 81 1.85 -9.80 -7.54
N LYS A 82 2.06 -10.44 -6.39
CA LYS A 82 3.14 -10.02 -5.46
C LYS A 82 4.51 -10.14 -6.12
N GLU A 83 4.76 -11.21 -6.85
CA GLU A 83 6.01 -11.41 -7.59
C GLU A 83 6.19 -10.35 -8.68
N LEU A 84 5.13 -10.04 -9.43
CA LEU A 84 5.15 -8.98 -10.42
C LEU A 84 5.46 -7.61 -9.80
N LEU A 85 4.81 -7.26 -8.69
CA LEU A 85 5.07 -6.02 -7.95
C LEU A 85 6.51 -5.97 -7.41
N ASN A 86 7.06 -7.12 -7.01
CA ASN A 86 8.43 -7.18 -6.51
C ASN A 86 9.49 -6.95 -7.61
N GLN A 87 9.13 -7.11 -8.88
CA GLN A 87 9.99 -6.81 -10.03
C GLN A 87 10.07 -5.31 -10.36
N LEU A 88 9.31 -4.45 -9.67
CA LEU A 88 9.37 -3.02 -9.86
C LEU A 88 10.79 -2.48 -9.60
N SER A 89 11.25 -1.66 -10.54
CA SER A 89 12.60 -1.09 -10.58
C SER A 89 12.64 0.15 -11.49
N PRO A 90 13.74 0.93 -11.53
CA PRO A 90 13.81 2.11 -12.38
C PRO A 90 13.62 1.80 -13.87
N GLN A 91 13.93 0.58 -14.31
CA GLN A 91 13.74 0.09 -15.68
C GLN A 91 12.38 -0.59 -15.89
N ASN A 92 11.64 -0.88 -14.82
CA ASN A 92 10.35 -1.56 -14.83
C ASN A 92 9.38 -0.83 -13.90
N ASN A 93 8.81 0.27 -14.40
CA ASN A 93 7.87 1.10 -13.65
C ASN A 93 6.42 0.61 -13.83
N ALA A 94 5.58 0.88 -12.85
CA ALA A 94 4.13 0.76 -12.98
C ALA A 94 3.50 2.14 -13.19
N TYR A 95 2.30 2.19 -13.77
CA TYR A 95 1.53 3.41 -13.96
C TYR A 95 0.19 3.25 -13.24
N LEU A 96 -0.08 4.14 -12.27
CA LEU A 96 -1.34 4.17 -11.56
C LEU A 96 -2.37 4.95 -12.38
N ILE A 97 -3.35 4.23 -12.92
CA ILE A 97 -4.43 4.82 -13.73
C ILE A 97 -5.73 4.72 -12.92
N THR A 98 -6.29 5.87 -12.55
CA THR A 98 -7.63 5.94 -11.96
C THR A 98 -8.67 5.97 -13.07
N LYS A 99 -9.75 5.19 -12.94
CA LYS A 99 -10.92 5.35 -13.80
C LYS A 99 -11.75 6.50 -13.24
N GLU A 100 -11.96 7.54 -14.05
CA GLU A 100 -12.99 8.56 -13.81
C GLU A 100 -14.40 7.97 -13.97
#